data_AF-A0A3D9BB25-F1
#
_entry.id   AF-A0A3D9BB25-F1
#
_cell.length_a   1.000
_cell.length_b   1.000
_cell.length_c   1.000
_cell.angle_alpha   90.00
_cell.angle_beta   90.00
_cell.angle_gamma   90.00
#
_symmetry.space_group_name_H-M   'P 1'
#
loop_
_entity.id
_entity.type
_entity.pdbx_description
1 polymer ?
#
loop_
_entity_poly.entity_id
_entity_poly.type
_entity_poly.pdbx_seq_one_letter_code
_entity_poly.pdbx_strand_id
1 'polypeptide(L)'
;MNQHIQNIEISNFKSIKDLKIDGCKKINIFAGKPNAGKSNILEAVGIFDLFFSLLNPQNLKNFVRYENLNDLFFEGDYSKSSQIKLNKEKIFSFYNFNNDRLKIHLENNSIEKTKLKEFSTMGHQETSTVPDLVKRDLKIRKYFFKIENNIIKFSNFLISPFGENISTVISSNPEIRNFVNQFLSVNNLKLLIERGSNNLKIFKEYEDGTVFSLSYNMIADTLQRLIFYKTAIMSNQDSVLLFEEPEAHCFEPYILEFTNEVKYNENNNQFFMVTHSDFIIQEFLRDEESRNNLQIYLVNNVDGKTEVKKLDKETNDDVYEYGMNVFFNFDSLWENN
;
A
#
# COMPACT_ATOMS: atom_id res chain seq x y z
N MET A 1 20.17 2.22 -6.31
CA MET A 1 18.83 1.60 -6.25
C MET A 1 18.00 2.14 -7.40
N ASN A 2 17.31 1.28 -8.15
CA ASN A 2 16.38 1.73 -9.18
C ASN A 2 15.07 2.16 -8.51
N GLN A 3 14.70 3.42 -8.64
CA GLN A 3 13.40 3.92 -8.20
C GLN A 3 12.38 3.54 -9.27
N HIS A 4 11.35 2.77 -8.88
CA HIS A 4 10.28 2.37 -9.80
C HIS A 4 9.44 3.59 -10.20
N ILE A 5 9.03 4.40 -9.23
CA ILE A 5 8.31 5.68 -9.40
C ILE A 5 9.23 6.82 -8.94
N GLN A 6 9.46 7.80 -9.81
CA GLN A 6 10.20 9.02 -9.49
C GLN A 6 9.26 10.21 -9.31
N ASN A 7 8.24 10.30 -10.17
CA ASN A 7 7.31 11.43 -10.21
C ASN A 7 5.85 10.95 -10.27
N ILE A 8 4.98 11.64 -9.54
CA ILE A 8 3.54 11.42 -9.47
C ILE A 8 2.85 12.73 -9.85
N GLU A 9 1.95 12.69 -10.83
CA GLU A 9 1.06 13.80 -11.17
C GLU A 9 -0.39 13.31 -11.02
N ILE A 10 -1.23 14.05 -10.29
CA ILE A 10 -2.65 13.73 -10.08
C ILE A 10 -3.47 14.97 -10.39
N SER A 11 -4.51 14.84 -11.20
CA SER A 11 -5.48 15.90 -11.46
C SER A 11 -6.92 15.40 -11.42
N ASN A 12 -7.81 16.29 -10.97
CA ASN A 12 -9.24 16.08 -10.83
C ASN A 12 -9.59 14.75 -10.13
N PHE A 13 -9.00 14.48 -8.96
CA PHE A 13 -9.21 13.24 -8.22
C PHE A 13 -9.54 13.52 -6.75
N LYS A 14 -10.79 13.27 -6.32
CA LYS A 14 -11.24 13.46 -4.93
C LYS A 14 -10.93 14.84 -4.35
N SER A 15 -10.07 14.96 -3.33
CA SER A 15 -9.65 16.25 -2.78
C SER A 15 -8.51 16.91 -3.56
N ILE A 16 -7.98 16.24 -4.58
CA ILE A 16 -6.83 16.70 -5.37
C ILE A 16 -7.34 17.36 -6.64
N LYS A 17 -7.18 18.68 -6.72
CA LYS A 17 -7.47 19.44 -7.94
C LYS A 17 -6.37 19.22 -8.97
N ASP A 18 -5.13 19.55 -8.62
CA ASP A 18 -3.92 19.36 -9.41
C ASP A 18 -2.74 19.21 -8.43
N LEU A 19 -1.92 18.18 -8.58
CA LEU A 19 -0.83 17.88 -7.67
C LEU A 19 0.35 17.27 -8.41
N LYS A 20 1.57 17.68 -8.05
CA LYS A 20 2.82 17.10 -8.54
C LYS A 20 3.73 16.77 -7.37
N ILE A 21 4.23 15.54 -7.34
CA ILE A 21 5.17 15.03 -6.35
C ILE A 21 6.38 14.49 -7.12
N ASP A 22 7.55 15.09 -6.87
CA ASP A 22 8.81 14.68 -7.50
C ASP A 22 9.80 14.18 -6.44
N GLY A 23 10.85 13.48 -6.89
CA GLY A 23 11.96 13.07 -6.03
C GLY A 23 11.64 11.89 -5.10
N CYS A 24 10.74 11.00 -5.53
CA CYS A 24 10.41 9.80 -4.78
C CYS A 24 11.66 8.91 -4.61
N LYS A 25 11.86 8.36 -3.41
CA LYS A 25 12.99 7.49 -3.07
C LYS A 25 12.53 6.05 -2.78
N LYS A 26 13.38 5.21 -2.18
CA LYS A 26 13.00 3.84 -1.77
C LYS A 26 11.84 3.88 -0.76
N ILE A 27 11.88 4.80 0.20
CA ILE A 27 10.87 4.94 1.26
C ILE A 27 10.25 6.34 1.15
N ASN A 28 8.94 6.41 0.96
CA ASN A 28 8.21 7.67 0.79
C ASN A 28 7.08 7.74 1.82
N ILE A 29 7.07 8.79 2.63
CA ILE A 29 6.09 8.99 3.69
C ILE A 29 5.26 10.23 3.40
N PHE A 30 3.95 10.06 3.36
CA PHE A 30 2.98 11.15 3.37
C PHE A 30 2.57 11.40 4.83
N ALA A 31 3.05 12.50 5.39
CA ALA A 31 2.81 12.92 6.77
C ALA A 31 1.91 14.16 6.81
N GLY A 32 0.94 14.20 7.72
CA GLY A 32 0.06 15.36 7.85
C GLY A 32 -1.17 15.11 8.69
N LYS A 33 -1.87 16.20 9.03
CA LYS A 33 -3.06 16.18 9.90
C LYS A 33 -4.18 15.27 9.33
N PRO A 34 -5.11 14.78 10.17
CA PRO A 34 -6.31 14.10 9.69
C PRO A 34 -7.03 14.92 8.61
N ASN A 35 -7.69 14.26 7.65
CA ASN A 35 -8.42 14.89 6.54
C ASN A 35 -7.59 15.73 5.54
N ALA A 36 -6.24 15.72 5.61
CA ALA A 36 -5.40 16.40 4.63
C ALA A 36 -5.45 15.81 3.21
N GLY A 37 -5.98 14.59 3.05
CA GLY A 37 -6.07 13.88 1.76
C GLY A 37 -4.91 12.92 1.45
N LYS A 38 -4.11 12.55 2.46
CA LYS A 38 -3.03 11.56 2.36
C LYS A 38 -3.49 10.23 1.72
N SER A 39 -4.60 9.68 2.22
CA SER A 39 -5.20 8.47 1.66
C SER A 39 -5.64 8.64 0.21
N ASN A 40 -6.05 9.84 -0.21
CA ASN A 40 -6.45 10.09 -1.59
C ASN A 40 -5.24 10.02 -2.54
N ILE A 41 -4.06 10.48 -2.10
CA ILE A 41 -2.81 10.30 -2.85
C ILE A 41 -2.49 8.80 -2.98
N LEU A 42 -2.54 8.06 -1.88
CA LEU A 42 -2.25 6.62 -1.88
C LEU A 42 -3.26 5.81 -2.71
N GLU A 43 -4.54 6.18 -2.68
CA GLU A 43 -5.60 5.61 -3.52
C GLU A 43 -5.38 5.91 -4.99
N ALA A 44 -5.00 7.14 -5.36
CA ALA A 44 -4.70 7.48 -6.75
C ALA A 44 -3.58 6.59 -7.32
N VAL A 45 -2.46 6.44 -6.59
CA VAL A 45 -1.39 5.52 -6.98
C VAL A 45 -1.88 4.07 -6.99
N GLY A 46 -2.72 3.69 -6.01
CA GLY A 46 -3.28 2.34 -5.88
C GLY A 46 -4.21 1.91 -7.00
N ILE A 47 -4.80 2.81 -7.78
CA ILE A 47 -5.64 2.45 -8.94
C ILE A 47 -4.85 1.64 -9.97
N PHE A 48 -3.54 1.82 -10.09
CA PHE A 48 -2.72 1.00 -11.00
C PHE A 48 -2.79 -0.49 -10.67
N ASP A 49 -2.90 -0.85 -9.40
CA ASP A 49 -3.02 -2.25 -8.95
C ASP A 49 -4.27 -2.93 -9.54
N LEU A 50 -5.33 -2.17 -9.82
CA LEU A 50 -6.56 -2.67 -10.47
C LEU A 50 -6.28 -3.36 -11.81
N PHE A 51 -5.26 -2.91 -12.55
CA PHE A 51 -4.90 -3.45 -13.87
C PHE A 51 -3.96 -4.66 -13.81
N PHE A 52 -3.40 -4.95 -12.64
CA PHE A 52 -2.36 -5.96 -12.48
C PHE A 52 -2.66 -7.01 -11.39
N SER A 53 -3.68 -6.77 -10.56
CA SER A 53 -4.10 -7.68 -9.51
C SER A 53 -4.47 -9.05 -10.09
N LEU A 54 -4.03 -10.10 -9.40
CA LEU A 54 -4.34 -11.47 -9.76
C LEU A 54 -5.76 -11.87 -9.35
N LEU A 55 -6.41 -11.12 -8.44
CA LEU A 55 -7.78 -11.38 -8.03
C LEU A 55 -8.76 -10.67 -8.94
N ASN A 56 -9.99 -11.17 -8.99
CA ASN A 56 -11.04 -10.62 -9.83
C ASN A 56 -11.20 -9.12 -9.55
N PRO A 57 -10.85 -8.23 -10.50
CA PRO A 57 -10.84 -6.78 -10.32
C PRO A 57 -12.26 -6.19 -10.31
N GLN A 58 -13.26 -6.98 -9.95
CA GLN A 58 -14.68 -6.65 -10.12
C GLN A 58 -15.19 -5.60 -9.14
N ASN A 59 -14.43 -5.29 -8.08
CA ASN A 59 -14.85 -4.32 -7.09
C ASN A 59 -13.82 -3.19 -6.93
N LEU A 60 -14.09 -2.05 -7.58
CA LEU A 60 -13.29 -0.83 -7.42
C LEU A 60 -13.21 -0.37 -5.96
N LYS A 61 -14.22 -0.67 -5.13
CA LYS A 61 -14.24 -0.33 -3.69
C LYS A 61 -13.11 -1.01 -2.90
N ASN A 62 -12.51 -2.07 -3.43
CA ASN A 62 -11.34 -2.70 -2.80
C ASN A 62 -10.08 -1.84 -2.89
N PHE A 63 -10.01 -0.91 -3.85
CA PHE A 63 -8.83 -0.08 -4.09
C PHE A 63 -9.05 1.38 -3.70
N VAL A 64 -10.26 1.90 -3.93
CA VAL A 64 -10.62 3.31 -3.71
C VAL A 64 -11.97 3.42 -3.01
N ARG A 65 -12.05 4.27 -1.99
CA ARG A 65 -13.31 4.51 -1.26
C ARG A 65 -14.24 5.45 -2.04
N TYR A 66 -15.51 5.12 -2.19
CA TYR A 66 -16.52 6.01 -2.78
C TYR A 66 -17.92 5.48 -2.45
N GLU A 67 -18.90 6.38 -2.39
CA GLU A 67 -20.31 6.01 -2.37
C GLU A 67 -20.89 6.09 -3.78
N ASN A 68 -20.61 7.20 -4.48
CA ASN A 68 -21.01 7.45 -5.85
C ASN A 68 -19.78 7.60 -6.77
N LEU A 69 -19.93 7.29 -8.05
CA LEU A 69 -18.81 7.34 -9.00
C LEU A 69 -18.27 8.77 -9.23
N ASN A 70 -19.09 9.80 -9.03
CA ASN A 70 -18.65 11.19 -9.07
C ASN A 70 -17.75 11.57 -7.89
N ASP A 71 -17.80 10.86 -6.75
CA ASP A 71 -16.92 11.13 -5.59
C ASP A 71 -15.43 10.97 -5.93
N LEU A 72 -15.12 10.28 -7.03
CA LEU A 72 -13.76 10.08 -7.52
C LEU A 72 -13.16 11.32 -8.19
N PHE A 73 -13.97 12.34 -8.47
CA PHE A 73 -13.57 13.57 -9.17
C PHE A 73 -13.50 14.74 -8.19
N PHE A 74 -12.70 15.76 -8.51
CA PHE A 74 -12.54 16.91 -7.64
C PHE A 74 -13.84 17.68 -7.49
N GLU A 75 -14.32 17.81 -6.24
CA GLU A 75 -15.64 18.40 -5.92
C GLU A 75 -16.81 17.76 -6.71
N GLY A 76 -16.64 16.52 -7.19
CA GLY A 76 -17.61 15.85 -8.05
C GLY A 76 -17.68 16.38 -9.49
N ASP A 77 -16.71 17.20 -9.94
CA ASP A 77 -16.63 17.71 -11.32
C ASP A 77 -16.16 16.63 -12.31
N TYR A 78 -17.10 15.77 -12.73
CA TYR A 78 -16.88 14.77 -13.77
C TYR A 78 -17.00 15.32 -15.20
N SER A 79 -17.15 16.64 -15.39
CA SER A 79 -17.07 17.25 -16.73
C SER A 79 -15.66 17.18 -17.32
N LYS A 80 -14.66 17.05 -16.45
CA LYS A 80 -13.25 16.82 -16.78
C LYS A 80 -12.86 15.40 -16.42
N SER A 81 -11.90 14.82 -17.13
CA SER A 81 -11.34 13.52 -16.74
C SER A 81 -10.45 13.64 -15.51
N SER A 82 -10.45 12.61 -14.66
CA SER A 82 -9.38 12.43 -13.67
C SER A 82 -8.15 11.86 -14.38
N GLN A 83 -6.95 12.34 -14.01
CA GLN A 83 -5.70 11.86 -14.58
C GLN A 83 -4.70 11.56 -13.47
N ILE A 84 -4.05 10.40 -13.58
CA ILE A 84 -3.00 9.99 -12.64
C ILE A 84 -1.82 9.50 -13.48
N LYS A 85 -0.64 10.07 -13.30
CA LYS A 85 0.56 9.72 -14.06
C LYS A 85 1.69 9.36 -13.12
N LEU A 86 2.29 8.20 -13.39
CA LEU A 86 3.43 7.65 -12.67
C LEU A 86 4.56 7.45 -13.67
N ASN A 87 5.56 8.34 -13.65
CA ASN A 87 6.59 8.42 -14.68
C ASN A 87 6.02 8.50 -16.11
N LYS A 88 5.98 7.37 -16.82
CA LYS A 88 5.51 7.21 -18.21
C LYS A 88 4.14 6.55 -18.31
N GLU A 89 3.67 5.89 -17.24
CA GLU A 89 2.35 5.26 -17.23
C GLU A 89 1.31 6.29 -16.80
N LYS A 90 0.14 6.24 -17.44
CA LYS A 90 -0.93 7.21 -17.17
C LYS A 90 -2.28 6.52 -17.11
N ILE A 91 -3.09 6.92 -16.15
CA ILE A 91 -4.49 6.54 -16.02
C ILE A 91 -5.37 7.75 -16.30
N PHE A 92 -6.44 7.52 -17.07
CA PHE A 92 -7.52 8.47 -17.26
C PHE A 92 -8.83 7.85 -16.81
N SER A 93 -9.63 8.60 -16.06
CA SER A 93 -10.98 8.16 -15.68
C SER A 93 -12.03 9.12 -16.22
N PHE A 94 -13.08 8.55 -16.82
CA PHE A 94 -14.22 9.28 -17.38
C PHE A 94 -15.50 8.73 -16.79
N TYR A 95 -16.37 9.59 -16.26
CA TYR A 95 -17.67 9.17 -15.75
C TYR A 95 -18.79 9.70 -16.65
N ASN A 96 -19.66 8.79 -17.08
CA ASN A 96 -20.87 9.11 -17.80
C ASN A 96 -22.07 8.87 -16.88
N PHE A 97 -22.67 9.96 -16.42
CA PHE A 97 -23.82 9.93 -15.52
C PHE A 97 -25.06 9.29 -16.17
N ASN A 98 -25.28 9.48 -17.49
CA ASN A 98 -26.50 9.04 -18.16
C ASN A 98 -26.69 7.51 -18.15
N ASN A 99 -25.59 6.76 -18.11
CA ASN A 99 -25.62 5.30 -18.04
C ASN A 99 -24.89 4.75 -16.80
N ASP A 100 -24.55 5.63 -15.87
CA ASP A 100 -23.81 5.34 -14.64
C ASP A 100 -22.55 4.48 -14.87
N ARG A 101 -21.70 4.90 -15.82
CA ARG A 101 -20.46 4.19 -16.15
C ARG A 101 -19.22 5.02 -15.92
N LEU A 102 -18.32 4.50 -15.08
CA LEU A 102 -16.94 4.95 -14.95
C LEU A 102 -16.04 4.10 -15.84
N LYS A 103 -15.34 4.75 -16.77
CA LYS A 103 -14.31 4.13 -17.60
C LYS A 103 -12.94 4.52 -17.07
N ILE A 104 -12.09 3.54 -16.77
CA ILE A 104 -10.71 3.74 -16.35
C ILE A 104 -9.80 3.19 -17.44
N HIS A 105 -8.99 4.06 -18.05
CA HIS A 105 -8.06 3.74 -19.12
C HIS A 105 -6.64 3.78 -18.56
N LEU A 106 -5.88 2.70 -18.74
CA LEU A 106 -4.44 2.68 -18.52
C LEU A 106 -3.74 2.83 -19.88
N GLU A 107 -2.92 3.86 -20.03
CA GLU A 107 -2.05 4.14 -21.17
C GLU A 107 -0.59 3.91 -20.77
N ASN A 108 0.13 3.09 -21.55
CA ASN A 108 1.58 3.00 -21.45
C ASN A 108 2.21 3.59 -22.72
N ASN A 109 2.80 4.78 -22.59
CA ASN A 109 3.43 5.52 -23.68
C ASN A 109 4.60 4.79 -24.33
N SER A 110 5.11 3.71 -23.70
CA SER A 110 6.21 2.93 -24.27
C SER A 110 5.75 2.00 -25.41
N ILE A 111 4.45 1.69 -25.54
CA ILE A 111 3.94 0.65 -26.46
C ILE A 111 2.64 1.07 -27.21
N GLU A 112 2.14 2.31 -27.09
CA GLU A 112 0.85 2.74 -27.70
C GLU A 112 -0.30 1.74 -27.44
N LYS A 113 -0.33 1.15 -26.25
CA LYS A 113 -1.30 0.12 -25.86
C LYS A 113 -2.10 0.58 -24.67
N THR A 114 -3.41 0.35 -24.71
CA THR A 114 -4.34 0.75 -23.66
C THR A 114 -5.09 -0.45 -23.08
N LYS A 115 -5.25 -0.49 -21.76
CA LYS A 115 -6.18 -1.39 -21.07
C LYS A 115 -7.38 -0.57 -20.57
N LEU A 116 -8.59 -1.13 -20.68
CA LEU A 116 -9.83 -0.45 -20.28
C LEU A 116 -10.61 -1.31 -19.28
N LYS A 117 -11.03 -0.69 -18.19
CA LYS A 117 -12.01 -1.26 -17.24
C LYS A 117 -13.21 -0.34 -17.11
N GLU A 118 -14.40 -0.91 -17.19
CA GLU A 118 -15.66 -0.19 -17.01
C GLU A 118 -16.34 -0.64 -15.71
N PHE A 119 -16.73 0.31 -14.87
CA PHE A 119 -17.45 0.10 -13.63
C PHE A 119 -18.79 0.81 -13.67
N SER A 120 -19.79 0.22 -13.04
CA SER A 120 -21.10 0.81 -12.78
C SER A 120 -21.55 0.45 -11.36
N THR A 121 -22.55 1.12 -10.81
CA THR A 121 -23.13 0.72 -9.51
C THR A 121 -23.71 -0.69 -9.53
N MET A 122 -24.07 -1.21 -10.72
CA MET A 122 -24.65 -2.55 -10.91
C MET A 122 -23.62 -3.66 -11.18
N GLY A 123 -22.34 -3.33 -11.35
CA GLY A 123 -21.28 -4.30 -11.61
C GLY A 123 -20.12 -3.79 -12.47
N HIS A 124 -19.20 -4.70 -12.80
CA HIS A 124 -17.97 -4.44 -13.54
C HIS A 124 -17.92 -5.21 -14.87
N GLN A 125 -17.40 -4.56 -15.92
CA GLN A 125 -17.09 -5.18 -17.20
C GLN A 125 -15.65 -4.80 -17.61
N GLU A 126 -14.85 -5.79 -17.97
CA GLU A 126 -13.46 -5.58 -18.43
C GLU A 126 -13.35 -5.85 -19.92
N THR A 127 -12.66 -4.96 -20.64
CA THR A 127 -12.37 -5.11 -22.06
C THR A 127 -10.91 -4.75 -22.30
N SER A 128 -10.12 -5.71 -22.78
CA SER A 128 -8.71 -5.48 -23.13
C SER A 128 -8.53 -5.55 -24.65
N THR A 129 -7.86 -4.56 -25.23
CA THR A 129 -7.39 -4.59 -26.64
C THR A 129 -5.97 -5.14 -26.75
N VAL A 130 -5.42 -5.63 -25.63
CA VAL A 130 -4.02 -5.99 -25.47
C VAL A 130 -3.91 -7.38 -24.84
N PRO A 131 -3.08 -8.30 -25.38
CA PRO A 131 -2.78 -9.56 -24.71
C PRO A 131 -2.15 -9.30 -23.33
N ASP A 132 -2.48 -10.09 -22.31
CA ASP A 132 -1.97 -9.98 -20.93
C ASP A 132 -0.43 -10.07 -20.77
N LEU A 133 0.28 -10.29 -21.88
CA LEU A 133 1.72 -10.44 -21.98
C LEU A 133 2.48 -9.11 -22.11
N VAL A 134 1.83 -7.95 -22.00
CA VAL A 134 2.57 -6.67 -21.95
C VAL A 134 3.45 -6.65 -20.70
N LYS A 135 4.74 -6.39 -20.93
CA LYS A 135 5.76 -6.22 -19.91
C LYS A 135 5.24 -5.25 -18.85
N ARG A 136 5.12 -5.72 -17.61
CA ARG A 136 4.72 -4.92 -16.46
C ARG A 136 5.90 -4.02 -16.11
N ASP A 137 5.90 -2.78 -16.57
CA ASP A 137 6.97 -1.84 -16.24
C ASP A 137 6.88 -1.44 -14.75
N LEU A 138 5.66 -1.28 -14.21
CA LEU A 138 5.41 -1.06 -12.78
C LEU A 138 4.52 -2.14 -12.15
N LYS A 139 4.99 -2.77 -11.07
CA LYS A 139 4.20 -3.70 -10.24
C LYS A 139 3.72 -2.99 -8.97
N ILE A 140 2.66 -2.20 -9.09
CA ILE A 140 2.08 -1.48 -7.95
C ILE A 140 1.10 -2.38 -7.22
N ARG A 141 1.22 -2.42 -5.89
CA ARG A 141 0.40 -3.28 -5.01
C ARG A 141 -0.01 -2.50 -3.78
N LYS A 142 -1.30 -2.26 -3.63
CA LYS A 142 -1.85 -1.61 -2.45
C LYS A 142 -2.23 -2.67 -1.42
N TYR A 143 -1.69 -2.62 -0.22
CA TYR A 143 -2.06 -3.55 0.85
C TYR A 143 -2.87 -2.86 1.93
N PHE A 144 -3.98 -3.48 2.29
CA PHE A 144 -4.84 -3.07 3.38
C PHE A 144 -5.14 -4.30 4.24
N PHE A 145 -4.83 -4.24 5.53
CA PHE A 145 -5.13 -5.35 6.42
C PHE A 145 -6.63 -5.45 6.66
N LYS A 146 -7.20 -6.62 6.37
CA LYS A 146 -8.57 -6.97 6.69
C LYS A 146 -8.63 -8.46 6.99
N ILE A 147 -9.39 -8.85 8.01
CA ILE A 147 -9.65 -10.27 8.27
C ILE A 147 -10.62 -10.76 7.19
N GLU A 148 -10.11 -11.49 6.22
CA GLU A 148 -10.89 -12.16 5.17
C GLU A 148 -10.69 -13.67 5.19
N ASN A 149 -11.57 -14.38 4.50
CA ASN A 149 -11.43 -15.82 4.34
C ASN A 149 -10.29 -16.12 3.37
N ASN A 150 -9.44 -17.08 3.73
CA ASN A 150 -8.34 -17.47 2.88
C ASN A 150 -8.85 -18.14 1.59
N ILE A 151 -8.28 -17.73 0.46
CA ILE A 151 -8.47 -18.37 -0.84
C ILE A 151 -7.24 -19.21 -1.14
N ILE A 152 -7.45 -20.43 -1.59
CA ILE A 152 -6.38 -21.30 -2.08
C ILE A 152 -5.99 -20.82 -3.49
N LYS A 153 -5.04 -19.90 -3.56
CA LYS A 153 -4.49 -19.40 -4.83
C LYS A 153 -2.97 -19.37 -4.78
N PHE A 154 -2.33 -20.23 -5.56
CA PHE A 154 -0.88 -20.29 -5.63
C PHE A 154 -0.31 -19.04 -6.31
N SER A 155 0.54 -18.34 -5.58
CA SER A 155 1.34 -17.20 -6.04
C SER A 155 2.61 -17.15 -5.20
N ASN A 156 3.70 -16.66 -5.78
CA ASN A 156 4.97 -16.48 -5.06
C ASN A 156 4.93 -15.26 -4.13
N PHE A 157 3.92 -14.40 -4.29
CA PHE A 157 3.71 -13.18 -3.51
C PHE A 157 2.31 -13.15 -2.89
N LEU A 158 2.17 -12.40 -1.79
CA LEU A 158 0.90 -12.05 -1.19
C LEU A 158 0.08 -11.23 -2.18
N ILE A 159 -1.17 -11.60 -2.42
CA ILE A 159 -2.00 -10.91 -3.41
C ILE A 159 -2.68 -9.70 -2.76
N SER A 160 -2.52 -8.53 -3.38
CA SER A 160 -3.21 -7.31 -2.99
C SER A 160 -4.71 -7.34 -3.35
N PRO A 161 -5.57 -6.63 -2.60
CA PRO A 161 -5.21 -5.75 -1.48
C PRO A 161 -5.23 -6.39 -0.10
N PHE A 162 -5.99 -7.48 0.09
CA PHE A 162 -6.26 -8.04 1.42
C PHE A 162 -5.46 -9.29 1.77
N GLY A 163 -4.62 -9.80 0.84
CA GLY A 163 -3.78 -10.96 1.12
C GLY A 163 -4.56 -12.26 1.29
N GLU A 164 -5.66 -12.44 0.57
CA GLU A 164 -6.52 -13.63 0.69
C GLU A 164 -5.76 -14.95 0.51
N ASN A 165 -4.60 -14.95 -0.15
CA ASN A 165 -3.76 -16.14 -0.32
C ASN A 165 -2.65 -16.31 0.74
N ILE A 166 -2.68 -15.56 1.85
CA ILE A 166 -1.62 -15.56 2.88
C ILE A 166 -1.26 -16.96 3.36
N SER A 167 -2.26 -17.83 3.51
CA SER A 167 -2.05 -19.21 3.94
C SER A 167 -1.18 -20.00 2.98
N THR A 168 -1.38 -19.81 1.68
CA THR A 168 -0.59 -20.45 0.62
C THR A 168 0.83 -19.90 0.57
N VAL A 169 1.01 -18.58 0.76
CA VAL A 169 2.33 -17.92 0.74
C VAL A 169 3.19 -18.36 1.93
N ILE A 170 2.62 -18.39 3.14
CA ILE A 170 3.30 -18.90 4.34
C ILE A 170 3.64 -20.40 4.15
N SER A 171 2.73 -21.17 3.54
CA SER A 171 2.95 -22.60 3.34
C SER A 171 4.05 -22.92 2.33
N SER A 172 4.20 -22.11 1.28
CA SER A 172 5.14 -22.32 0.18
C SER A 172 6.50 -21.68 0.40
N ASN A 173 6.58 -20.53 1.10
CA ASN A 173 7.83 -19.80 1.31
C ASN A 173 8.50 -20.18 2.64
N PRO A 174 9.70 -20.81 2.64
CA PRO A 174 10.38 -21.23 3.86
C PRO A 174 10.81 -20.09 4.78
N GLU A 175 11.23 -18.94 4.24
CA GLU A 175 11.70 -17.80 5.03
C GLU A 175 10.55 -17.16 5.80
N ILE A 176 9.42 -16.92 5.11
CA ILE A 176 8.20 -16.40 5.72
C ILE A 176 7.67 -17.39 6.77
N ARG A 177 7.68 -18.69 6.46
CA ARG A 177 7.29 -19.73 7.43
C ARG A 177 8.19 -19.73 8.66
N ASN A 178 9.50 -19.55 8.49
CA ASN A 178 10.44 -19.49 9.61
C ASN A 178 10.17 -18.27 10.49
N PHE A 179 9.98 -17.10 9.86
CA PHE A 179 9.57 -15.89 10.56
C PHE A 179 8.30 -16.10 11.38
N VAL A 180 7.22 -16.64 10.79
CA VAL A 180 5.95 -16.85 11.51
C VAL A 180 6.14 -17.82 12.68
N ASN A 181 6.92 -18.89 12.52
CA ASN A 181 7.21 -19.82 13.61
C ASN A 181 7.98 -19.16 14.76
N GLN A 182 9.04 -18.41 14.45
CA GLN A 182 9.83 -17.70 15.47
C GLN A 182 8.97 -16.67 16.20
N PHE A 183 8.16 -15.92 15.46
CA PHE A 183 7.29 -14.89 16.00
C PHE A 183 6.26 -15.46 16.99
N LEU A 184 5.62 -16.59 16.64
CA LEU A 184 4.65 -17.25 17.51
C LEU A 184 5.29 -17.95 18.72
N SER A 185 6.55 -18.39 18.59
CA SER A 185 7.24 -19.14 19.65
C SER A 185 7.40 -18.35 20.96
N VAL A 186 7.44 -17.02 20.89
CA VAL A 186 7.53 -16.12 22.06
C VAL A 186 6.37 -16.33 23.04
N ASN A 187 5.20 -16.76 22.54
CA ASN A 187 4.02 -17.03 23.35
C ASN A 187 3.75 -18.54 23.54
N ASN A 188 4.76 -19.40 23.33
CA ASN A 188 4.62 -20.85 23.32
C ASN A 188 3.58 -21.36 22.30
N LEU A 189 3.42 -20.64 21.19
CA LEU A 189 2.53 -21.00 20.09
C LEU A 189 3.36 -21.56 18.92
N LYS A 190 2.79 -22.54 18.22
CA LYS A 190 3.40 -23.18 17.04
C LYS A 190 2.46 -23.06 15.85
N LEU A 191 3.02 -22.88 14.65
CA LEU A 191 2.26 -22.91 13.40
C LEU A 191 2.05 -24.36 12.95
N LEU A 192 0.80 -24.74 12.72
CA LEU A 192 0.41 -25.98 12.05
C LEU A 192 -0.09 -25.66 10.64
N ILE A 193 0.47 -26.36 9.66
CA ILE A 193 0.09 -26.24 8.25
C ILE A 193 -0.51 -27.56 7.79
N GLU A 194 -1.81 -27.56 7.51
CA GLU A 194 -2.51 -28.70 6.93
C GLU A 194 -2.18 -28.78 5.42
N ARG A 195 -1.15 -29.56 5.05
CA ARG A 195 -0.59 -29.60 3.68
C ARG A 195 -1.61 -29.88 2.57
N GLY A 196 -2.69 -30.61 2.86
CA GLY A 196 -3.73 -30.91 1.86
C GLY A 196 -4.63 -29.71 1.53
N SER A 197 -4.87 -28.83 2.49
CA SER A 197 -5.77 -27.68 2.37
C SER A 197 -5.04 -26.33 2.36
N ASN A 198 -3.73 -26.32 2.69
CA ASN A 198 -2.97 -25.12 3.06
C ASN A 198 -3.66 -24.30 4.16
N ASN A 199 -4.42 -24.95 5.04
CA ASN A 199 -5.05 -24.29 6.16
C ASN A 199 -4.03 -24.05 7.27
N LEU A 200 -4.04 -22.84 7.83
CA LEU A 200 -3.17 -22.45 8.92
C LEU A 200 -3.92 -22.54 10.24
N LYS A 201 -3.36 -23.32 11.16
CA LYS A 201 -3.78 -23.36 12.56
C LYS A 201 -2.61 -22.95 13.44
N ILE A 202 -2.94 -22.34 14.57
CA ILE A 202 -1.98 -22.11 15.64
C ILE A 202 -2.30 -23.11 16.74
N PHE A 203 -1.28 -23.75 17.29
CA PHE A 203 -1.47 -24.70 18.38
C PHE A 203 -0.50 -24.48 19.53
N LYS A 204 -0.92 -24.91 20.71
CA LYS A 204 -0.12 -25.01 21.92
C LYS A 204 -0.16 -26.46 22.40
N GLU A 205 1.00 -26.99 22.71
CA GLU A 205 1.19 -28.34 23.24
C GLU A 205 1.41 -28.24 24.76
N TYR A 206 0.73 -29.08 25.52
CA TYR A 206 0.85 -29.18 26.98
C TYR A 206 1.74 -30.36 27.37
N GLU A 207 2.23 -30.35 28.62
CA GLU A 207 3.16 -31.38 29.13
C GLU A 207 2.57 -32.80 29.13
N ASP A 208 1.24 -32.93 29.23
CA ASP A 208 0.52 -34.21 29.18
C ASP A 208 0.27 -34.72 27.75
N GLY A 209 0.80 -34.04 26.74
CA GLY A 209 0.64 -34.37 25.32
C GLY A 209 -0.65 -33.88 24.70
N THR A 210 -1.51 -33.15 25.44
CA THR A 210 -2.71 -32.55 24.87
C THR A 210 -2.37 -31.33 24.00
N VAL A 211 -3.18 -31.09 22.97
CA VAL A 211 -3.00 -29.98 22.03
C VAL A 211 -4.25 -29.11 22.00
N PHE A 212 -4.08 -27.83 22.29
CA PHE A 212 -5.09 -26.81 21.99
C PHE A 212 -4.76 -26.18 20.64
N SER A 213 -5.74 -26.10 19.74
CA SER A 213 -5.55 -25.48 18.43
C SER A 213 -6.65 -24.49 18.11
N LEU A 214 -6.29 -23.44 17.39
CA LEU A 214 -7.17 -22.39 16.90
C LEU A 214 -6.86 -22.12 15.44
N SER A 215 -7.85 -21.64 14.69
CA SER A 215 -7.62 -21.11 13.35
C SER A 215 -6.70 -19.89 13.40
N TYR A 216 -5.86 -19.70 12.37
CA TYR A 216 -4.97 -18.54 12.27
C TYR A 216 -5.69 -17.20 12.47
N ASN A 217 -6.89 -17.04 11.89
CA ASN A 217 -7.69 -15.82 11.99
C ASN A 217 -8.18 -15.49 13.42
N MET A 218 -7.96 -16.38 14.40
CA MET A 218 -8.37 -16.21 15.80
C MET A 218 -7.26 -15.69 16.72
N ILE A 219 -6.02 -15.50 16.23
CA ILE A 219 -4.96 -14.87 17.02
C ILE A 219 -5.18 -13.35 17.13
N ALA A 220 -4.46 -12.68 18.03
CA ALA A 220 -4.60 -11.24 18.23
C ALA A 220 -4.40 -10.45 16.92
N ASP A 221 -5.21 -9.42 16.71
CA ASP A 221 -5.22 -8.57 15.51
C ASP A 221 -3.82 -8.06 15.16
N THR A 222 -3.11 -7.54 16.16
CA THR A 222 -1.75 -7.06 16.05
C THR A 222 -0.77 -8.10 15.49
N LEU A 223 -0.90 -9.38 15.89
CA LEU A 223 -0.04 -10.46 15.37
C LEU A 223 -0.36 -10.74 13.90
N GLN A 224 -1.64 -10.79 13.55
CA GLN A 224 -2.09 -10.99 12.16
C GLN A 224 -1.62 -9.84 11.26
N ARG A 225 -1.72 -8.60 11.73
CA ARG A 225 -1.24 -7.39 11.03
C ARG A 225 0.25 -7.45 10.74
N LEU A 226 1.08 -7.77 11.74
CA LEU A 226 2.53 -7.86 11.53
C LEU A 226 2.86 -8.99 10.54
N ILE A 227 2.25 -10.16 10.71
CA ILE A 227 2.45 -11.29 9.79
C ILE A 227 2.03 -10.88 8.38
N PHE A 228 0.90 -10.21 8.20
CA PHE A 228 0.41 -9.72 6.92
C PHE A 228 1.39 -8.76 6.24
N TYR A 229 1.81 -7.68 6.92
CA TYR A 229 2.69 -6.69 6.31
C TYR A 229 4.10 -7.24 6.06
N LYS A 230 4.69 -8.00 6.98
CA LYS A 230 5.99 -8.65 6.73
C LYS A 230 5.89 -9.67 5.58
N THR A 231 4.80 -10.46 5.52
CA THR A 231 4.55 -11.35 4.37
C THR A 231 4.42 -10.56 3.07
N ALA A 232 3.75 -9.40 3.06
CA ALA A 232 3.66 -8.53 1.89
C ALA A 232 5.04 -8.06 1.44
N ILE A 233 5.91 -7.63 2.35
CA ILE A 233 7.26 -7.13 2.03
C ILE A 233 8.16 -8.28 1.54
N MET A 234 8.25 -9.36 2.32
CA MET A 234 9.15 -10.50 2.07
C MET A 234 8.79 -11.25 0.79
N SER A 235 7.50 -11.34 0.45
CA SER A 235 7.05 -12.12 -0.70
C SER A 235 7.05 -11.36 -2.03
N ASN A 236 7.21 -10.03 -2.01
CA ASN A 236 7.25 -9.20 -3.22
C ASN A 236 8.68 -8.86 -3.64
N GLN A 237 8.86 -8.73 -4.95
CA GLN A 237 10.12 -8.38 -5.59
C GLN A 237 9.90 -7.45 -6.78
N ASP A 238 10.80 -6.48 -6.97
CA ASP A 238 10.75 -5.45 -8.01
C ASP A 238 9.36 -4.81 -8.09
N SER A 239 8.82 -4.40 -6.93
CA SER A 239 7.45 -3.92 -6.80
C SER A 239 7.36 -2.60 -6.04
N VAL A 240 6.27 -1.86 -6.27
CA VAL A 240 5.88 -0.70 -5.47
C VAL A 240 4.80 -1.14 -4.50
N LEU A 241 5.06 -1.02 -3.19
CA LEU A 241 4.16 -1.42 -2.13
C LEU A 241 3.57 -0.18 -1.46
N LEU A 242 2.24 -0.11 -1.42
CA LEU A 242 1.50 0.98 -0.80
C LEU A 242 0.90 0.50 0.52
N PHE A 243 1.20 1.18 1.62
CA PHE A 243 0.65 0.87 2.95
C PHE A 243 -0.08 2.09 3.54
N GLU A 244 -1.28 1.83 4.07
CA GLU A 244 -2.06 2.80 4.80
C GLU A 244 -2.06 2.41 6.27
N GLU A 245 -1.53 3.28 7.12
CA GLU A 245 -1.45 3.15 8.57
C GLU A 245 -0.98 1.75 9.04
N PRO A 246 0.22 1.28 8.60
CA PRO A 246 0.75 -0.02 9.02
C PRO A 246 0.94 -0.14 10.55
N GLU A 247 1.03 0.99 11.27
CA GLU A 247 1.07 1.07 12.73
C GLU A 247 -0.28 0.85 13.42
N ALA A 248 -1.41 0.90 12.71
CA ALA A 248 -2.72 0.94 13.34
C ALA A 248 -2.96 -0.32 14.18
N HIS A 249 -3.33 -0.11 15.45
CA HIS A 249 -3.53 -1.19 16.44
C HIS A 249 -2.29 -2.08 16.65
N CYS A 250 -1.08 -1.56 16.42
CA CYS A 250 0.18 -2.27 16.63
C CYS A 250 0.93 -1.79 17.87
N PHE A 251 1.52 -2.74 18.60
CA PHE A 251 2.47 -2.49 19.69
C PHE A 251 3.83 -2.05 19.13
N GLU A 252 4.53 -1.11 19.76
CA GLU A 252 5.72 -0.44 19.20
C GLU A 252 6.84 -1.39 18.75
N PRO A 253 7.20 -2.47 19.49
CA PRO A 253 8.18 -3.44 19.01
C PRO A 253 7.83 -4.10 17.68
N TYR A 254 6.54 -4.22 17.35
CA TYR A 254 6.11 -4.75 16.05
C TYR A 254 6.20 -3.71 14.94
N ILE A 255 6.02 -2.44 15.26
CA ILE A 255 6.29 -1.35 14.33
C ILE A 255 7.80 -1.31 14.01
N LEU A 256 8.66 -1.56 15.01
CA LEU A 256 10.11 -1.73 14.80
C LEU A 256 10.42 -2.91 13.87
N GLU A 257 9.79 -4.07 14.09
CA GLU A 257 9.92 -5.23 13.20
C GLU A 257 9.49 -4.92 11.76
N PHE A 258 8.38 -4.21 11.57
CA PHE A 258 7.91 -3.78 10.26
C PHE A 258 8.88 -2.80 9.58
N THR A 259 9.32 -1.76 10.30
CA THR A 259 10.23 -0.75 9.74
C THR A 259 11.59 -1.36 9.38
N ASN A 260 12.13 -2.28 10.19
CA ASN A 260 13.34 -3.02 9.86
C ASN A 260 13.19 -3.85 8.58
N GLU A 261 12.04 -4.52 8.41
CA GLU A 261 11.74 -5.27 7.18
C GLU A 261 11.70 -4.36 5.94
N VAL A 262 11.21 -3.13 6.07
CA VAL A 262 11.24 -2.13 4.99
C VAL A 262 12.65 -1.62 4.71
N LYS A 263 13.41 -1.25 5.76
CA LYS A 263 14.77 -0.68 5.65
C LYS A 263 15.71 -1.64 4.94
N TYR A 264 15.78 -2.86 5.46
CA TYR A 264 16.73 -3.89 5.02
C TYR A 264 16.18 -4.78 3.90
N ASN A 265 15.05 -4.41 3.28
CA ASN A 265 14.53 -5.16 2.15
C ASN A 265 15.52 -5.14 0.96
N GLU A 266 15.93 -6.34 0.53
CA GLU A 266 16.85 -6.55 -0.60
C GLU A 266 16.12 -6.85 -1.92
N ASN A 267 14.80 -7.06 -1.88
CA ASN A 267 13.99 -7.46 -3.04
C ASN A 267 13.72 -6.32 -4.04
N ASN A 268 14.46 -5.21 -3.97
CA ASN A 268 14.32 -4.03 -4.81
C ASN A 268 12.87 -3.50 -4.82
N ASN A 269 12.20 -3.45 -3.67
CA ASN A 269 10.88 -2.85 -3.53
C ASN A 269 10.98 -1.34 -3.22
N GLN A 270 9.98 -0.58 -3.67
CA GLN A 270 9.76 0.82 -3.30
C GLN A 270 8.49 0.93 -2.45
N PHE A 271 8.50 1.79 -1.44
CA PHE A 271 7.45 1.90 -0.44
C PHE A 271 6.84 3.30 -0.43
N PHE A 272 5.51 3.36 -0.42
CA PHE A 272 4.75 4.58 -0.17
C PHE A 272 3.82 4.33 1.00
N MET A 273 3.90 5.20 2.00
CA MET A 273 3.20 5.00 3.26
C MET A 273 2.47 6.26 3.68
N VAL A 274 1.24 6.07 4.15
CA VAL A 274 0.51 7.08 4.90
C VAL A 274 0.58 6.67 6.37
N THR A 275 1.07 7.55 7.22
CA THR A 275 1.21 7.29 8.65
C THR A 275 0.89 8.54 9.47
N HIS A 276 0.44 8.30 10.69
CA HIS A 276 0.28 9.29 11.75
C HIS A 276 1.29 9.08 12.89
N SER A 277 2.22 8.14 12.71
CA SER A 277 3.18 7.72 13.72
C SER A 277 4.52 8.41 13.52
N ASP A 278 4.85 9.31 14.45
CA ASP A 278 6.19 9.91 14.51
C ASP A 278 7.26 8.84 14.79
N PHE A 279 6.90 7.78 15.52
CA PHE A 279 7.77 6.65 15.79
C PHE A 279 8.23 5.97 14.48
N ILE A 280 7.33 5.75 13.50
CA ILE A 280 7.73 5.20 12.18
C ILE A 280 8.75 6.11 11.50
N ILE A 281 8.51 7.43 11.49
CA ILE A 281 9.42 8.39 10.86
C ILE A 281 10.79 8.33 11.55
N GLN A 282 10.81 8.37 12.89
CA GLN A 282 12.04 8.27 13.67
C GLN A 282 12.81 6.98 13.37
N GLU A 283 12.14 5.82 13.29
CA GLU A 283 12.78 4.53 12.98
C GLU A 283 13.48 4.53 11.60
N PHE A 284 12.92 5.23 10.61
CA PHE A 284 13.53 5.39 9.28
C PHE A 284 14.63 6.46 9.22
N LEU A 285 14.75 7.30 10.26
CA LEU A 285 15.80 8.30 10.38
C LEU A 285 16.99 7.81 11.22
N ARG A 286 16.84 6.68 11.93
CA ARG A 286 17.84 6.16 12.88
C ARG A 286 19.19 5.80 12.27
N ASP A 287 19.20 5.27 11.06
CA ASP A 287 20.43 4.85 10.37
C ASP A 287 20.64 5.61 9.06
N GLU A 288 21.90 5.81 8.70
CA GLU A 288 22.26 6.69 7.59
C GLU A 288 21.71 6.21 6.24
N GLU A 289 21.71 4.88 6.01
CA GLU A 289 21.24 4.30 4.77
C GLU A 289 19.72 4.52 4.58
N SER A 290 18.91 4.18 5.59
CA SER A 290 17.46 4.40 5.52
C SER A 290 17.10 5.88 5.43
N ARG A 291 17.80 6.73 6.19
CA ARG A 291 17.64 8.18 6.14
C ARG A 291 17.92 8.76 4.75
N ASN A 292 18.99 8.31 4.09
CA ASN A 292 19.32 8.77 2.73
C ASN A 292 18.29 8.28 1.71
N ASN A 293 17.70 7.11 1.95
CA ASN A 293 16.66 6.47 1.14
C ASN A 293 15.22 6.93 1.45
N LEU A 294 15.03 7.79 2.46
CA LEU A 294 13.75 8.32 2.90
C LEU A 294 13.43 9.67 2.24
N GLN A 295 12.19 9.82 1.81
CA GLN A 295 11.58 11.11 1.46
C GLN A 295 10.30 11.31 2.26
N ILE A 296 10.20 12.46 2.94
CA ILE A 296 9.01 12.87 3.68
C ILE A 296 8.30 13.94 2.87
N TYR A 297 6.99 13.81 2.75
CA TYR A 297 6.09 14.74 2.10
C TYR A 297 5.05 15.21 3.12
N LEU A 298 5.04 16.52 3.39
CA LEU A 298 4.01 17.14 4.21
C LEU A 298 2.75 17.29 3.35
N VAL A 299 1.61 16.83 3.87
CA VAL A 299 0.33 16.87 3.17
C VAL A 299 -0.65 17.69 4.00
N ASN A 300 -1.26 18.70 3.38
CA ASN A 300 -2.22 19.56 4.04
C ASN A 300 -3.47 19.80 3.17
N ASN A 301 -4.57 20.19 3.81
CA ASN A 301 -5.73 20.72 3.10
C ASN A 301 -5.66 22.25 3.10
N VAL A 302 -5.51 22.87 1.93
CA VAL A 302 -5.50 24.31 1.74
C VAL A 302 -6.69 24.68 0.88
N ASP A 303 -7.60 25.49 1.44
CA ASP A 303 -8.83 25.92 0.76
C ASP A 303 -9.64 24.78 0.12
N GLY A 304 -9.77 23.65 0.84
CA GLY A 304 -10.50 22.47 0.38
C GLY A 304 -9.69 21.53 -0.52
N LYS A 305 -8.45 21.87 -0.88
CA LYS A 305 -7.60 21.09 -1.79
C LYS A 305 -6.46 20.42 -1.07
N THR A 306 -6.13 19.20 -1.48
CA THR A 306 -4.92 18.52 -1.02
C THR A 306 -3.70 19.12 -1.70
N GLU A 307 -2.79 19.64 -0.89
CA GLU A 307 -1.50 20.20 -1.29
C GLU A 307 -0.38 19.39 -0.64
N VAL A 308 0.77 19.31 -1.32
CA VAL A 308 1.95 18.57 -0.83
C VAL A 308 3.19 19.44 -0.91
N LYS A 309 3.99 19.42 0.16
CA LYS A 309 5.33 20.01 0.21
C LYS A 309 6.35 18.92 0.48
N LYS A 310 7.41 18.90 -0.31
CA LYS A 310 8.53 18.00 -0.09
C LYS A 310 9.36 18.55 1.06
N LEU A 311 9.67 17.70 2.04
CA LEU A 311 10.60 18.07 3.10
C LEU A 311 12.02 17.86 2.57
N ASP A 312 12.72 18.94 2.22
CA ASP A 312 14.08 18.87 1.72
C ASP A 312 15.07 18.65 2.88
N LYS A 313 16.02 17.74 2.70
CA LYS A 313 16.97 17.37 3.75
C LYS A 313 17.81 18.58 4.19
N GLU A 314 18.36 19.31 3.22
CA GLU A 314 19.29 20.44 3.45
C GLU A 314 18.69 21.58 4.29
N THR A 315 17.38 21.81 4.19
CA THR A 315 16.70 22.89 4.91
C THR A 315 16.01 22.42 6.18
N ASN A 316 15.94 21.11 6.43
CA ASN A 316 15.22 20.51 7.56
C ASN A 316 16.10 19.50 8.32
N ASP A 317 17.37 19.82 8.52
CA ASP A 317 18.34 18.99 9.27
C ASP A 317 17.83 18.64 10.68
N ASP A 318 17.05 19.52 11.33
CA ASP A 318 16.40 19.25 12.62
C ASP A 318 15.52 18.00 12.59
N VAL A 319 14.80 17.77 11.49
CA VAL A 319 14.01 16.55 11.31
C VAL A 319 14.94 15.38 11.02
N TYR A 320 15.84 15.51 10.04
CA TYR A 320 16.59 14.38 9.50
C TYR A 320 17.75 13.90 10.40
N GLU A 321 18.45 14.81 11.06
CA GLU A 321 19.63 14.52 11.89
C GLU A 321 19.28 14.42 13.38
N TYR A 322 18.34 15.24 13.87
CA TYR A 322 17.99 15.28 15.29
C TYR A 322 16.65 14.60 15.61
N GLY A 323 15.94 14.08 14.60
CA GLY A 323 14.69 13.33 14.79
C GLY A 323 13.55 14.19 15.32
N MET A 324 13.53 15.49 14.98
CA MET A 324 12.46 16.38 15.40
C MET A 324 11.08 15.85 14.97
N ASN A 325 10.13 15.86 15.91
CA ASN A 325 8.78 15.35 15.69
C ASN A 325 8.06 16.15 14.59
N VAL A 326 7.72 15.46 13.51
CA VAL A 326 7.14 16.08 12.30
C VAL A 326 5.72 16.57 12.57
N PHE A 327 4.95 15.84 13.37
CA PHE A 327 3.54 16.16 13.61
C PHE A 327 3.37 17.32 14.60
N PHE A 328 4.22 17.41 15.61
CA PHE A 328 4.22 18.51 16.58
C PHE A 328 4.65 19.83 15.93
N ASN A 329 5.63 19.77 15.02
CA ASN A 329 6.17 20.94 14.32
C ASN A 329 5.53 21.17 12.94
N PHE A 330 4.42 20.48 12.65
CA PHE A 330 3.84 20.43 11.30
C PHE A 330 3.57 21.82 10.71
N ASP A 331 2.98 22.73 11.49
CA ASP A 331 2.60 24.06 10.98
C ASP A 331 3.84 24.89 10.61
N SER A 332 4.90 24.85 11.42
CA SER A 332 6.17 25.52 11.09
C SER A 332 6.86 24.89 9.90
N LEU A 333 6.91 23.56 9.82
CA LEU A 333 7.48 22.85 8.68
C LEU A 333 6.69 23.14 7.39
N TRP A 334 5.37 23.26 7.50
CA TRP A 334 4.49 23.61 6.37
C TRP A 334 4.69 25.04 5.89
N GLU A 335 4.94 26.01 6.76
CA GLU A 335 5.17 27.40 6.36
C GLU A 335 6.54 27.63 5.73
N ASN A 336 7.55 26.87 6.16
CA ASN A 336 8.95 27.06 5.78
C ASN A 336 9.42 26.25 4.55
N ASN A 337 8.60 25.31 4.08
CA ASN A 337 8.79 24.58 2.82
C ASN A 337 7.70 25.00 1.83
#